data_AF-A0A7V1N2J7-F1
#
_entry.id   AF-A0A7V1N2J7-F1
#
_cell.length_a   1.000
_cell.length_b   1.000
_cell.length_c   1.000
_cell.angle_alpha   90.00
_cell.angle_beta   90.00
_cell.angle_gamma   90.00
#
_symmetry.space_group_name_H-M   'P 1'
#
loop_
_entity.id
_entity.type
_entity.pdbx_description
1 polymer ?
#
loop_
_entity_poly.entity_id
_entity_poly.type
_entity_poly.pdbx_seq_one_letter_code
_entity_poly.pdbx_strand_id
1 'polypeptide(L)'
;MKEKIRKFEIFILRPVQLILILLVVISAINKFWFLLGAGIVGLFYLGIIGSNLHPLQSVADLAKGPLTNPAAKEELKTISPEQSNILVGHACTRIGILLGFEVGVISLNIYHISWFLTVIIGLVVATITGSILKVIFKTTP
;
A
#
# COMPACT_ATOMS: atom_id res chain seq x y z
N MET A 1 17.69 9.91 -6.39
CA MET A 1 17.32 10.23 -4.99
C MET A 1 15.82 10.47 -4.83
N LYS A 2 15.24 11.53 -5.44
CA LYS A 2 13.77 11.71 -5.68
C LYS A 2 13.08 10.55 -6.40
N GLU A 3 13.90 9.76 -7.07
CA GLU A 3 13.51 8.63 -7.89
C GLU A 3 13.01 7.43 -7.06
N LYS A 4 13.43 7.24 -5.81
CA LYS A 4 13.01 6.07 -5.01
C LYS A 4 11.53 6.16 -4.60
N ILE A 5 11.11 7.27 -3.98
CA ILE A 5 9.70 7.50 -3.61
C ILE A 5 8.82 7.49 -4.87
N ARG A 6 9.25 8.19 -5.92
CA ARG A 6 8.53 8.20 -7.21
C ARG A 6 8.42 6.81 -7.83
N LYS A 7 9.50 6.01 -7.83
CA LYS A 7 9.47 4.62 -8.32
C LYS A 7 8.52 3.79 -7.47
N PHE A 8 8.56 3.90 -6.16
CA PHE A 8 7.66 3.18 -5.27
C PHE A 8 6.19 3.52 -5.55
N GLU A 9 5.87 4.80 -5.71
CA GLU A 9 4.51 5.23 -6.04
C GLU A 9 4.02 4.65 -7.38
N ILE A 10 4.85 4.74 -8.43
CA ILE A 10 4.47 4.32 -9.77
C ILE A 10 4.42 2.78 -9.89
N PHE A 11 5.39 2.08 -9.31
CA PHE A 11 5.51 0.63 -9.46
C PHE A 11 4.72 -0.18 -8.45
N ILE A 12 4.44 0.37 -7.26
CA ILE A 12 3.77 -0.37 -6.18
C ILE A 12 2.43 0.29 -5.85
N LEU A 13 2.43 1.56 -5.44
CA LEU A 13 1.24 2.20 -4.89
C LEU A 13 0.10 2.26 -5.90
N ARG A 14 0.35 2.76 -7.12
CA ARG A 14 -0.68 2.91 -8.16
C ARG A 14 -1.22 1.56 -8.67
N PRO A 15 -0.38 0.56 -8.98
CA PRO A 15 -0.89 -0.76 -9.36
C PRO A 15 -1.74 -1.39 -8.25
N VAL A 16 -1.30 -1.34 -7.00
CA VAL A 16 -2.07 -1.86 -5.85
C VAL A 16 -3.40 -1.11 -5.71
N GLN A 17 -3.41 0.22 -5.90
CA GLN A 17 -4.64 1.02 -5.88
C GLN A 17 -5.62 0.57 -6.96
N LEU A 18 -5.15 0.40 -8.20
CA LEU A 18 -6.00 -0.04 -9.32
C LEU A 18 -6.56 -1.44 -9.08
N ILE A 19 -5.73 -2.36 -8.57
CA ILE A 19 -6.14 -3.72 -8.21
C ILE A 19 -7.22 -3.68 -7.13
N LEU A 20 -7.05 -2.87 -6.08
CA LEU A 20 -8.05 -2.73 -5.01
C LEU A 20 -9.35 -2.11 -5.50
N ILE A 21 -9.30 -1.08 -6.36
CA ILE A 21 -10.51 -0.51 -6.97
C ILE A 21 -11.25 -1.58 -7.77
N LEU A 22 -10.53 -2.35 -8.59
CA LEU A 22 -11.11 -3.42 -9.39
C LEU A 22 -11.70 -4.53 -8.50
N LEU A 23 -11.01 -4.89 -7.42
CA LEU A 23 -11.49 -5.87 -6.43
C LEU A 23 -12.78 -5.39 -5.74
N VAL A 24 -12.85 -4.11 -5.35
CA VAL A 24 -14.05 -3.49 -4.76
C VAL A 24 -15.23 -3.54 -5.74
N VAL A 25 -15.00 -3.17 -7.00
CA VAL A 25 -16.04 -3.20 -8.05
C VAL A 25 -16.55 -4.63 -8.27
N ILE A 26 -15.65 -5.60 -8.43
CA ILE A 26 -16.02 -7.01 -8.61
C ILE A 26 -16.78 -7.53 -7.38
N SER A 27 -16.34 -7.18 -6.17
CA SER A 27 -16.98 -7.61 -4.92
C SER A 27 -18.37 -7.02 -4.76
N ALA A 28 -18.57 -5.76 -5.16
CA ALA A 28 -19.88 -5.11 -5.16
C ALA A 28 -20.86 -5.81 -6.11
N ILE A 29 -20.44 -6.15 -7.34
CA ILE A 29 -21.26 -6.86 -8.33
C ILE A 29 -21.66 -8.25 -7.82
N ASN A 30 -20.72 -8.98 -7.23
CA ASN A 30 -20.93 -10.35 -6.75
C ASN A 30 -21.51 -10.42 -5.33
N LYS A 31 -21.81 -9.28 -4.68
CA LYS A 31 -22.34 -9.18 -3.31
C LYS A 31 -21.46 -9.84 -2.25
N PHE A 32 -20.14 -9.87 -2.47
CA PHE A 32 -19.18 -10.33 -1.46
C PHE A 32 -18.91 -9.21 -0.44
N TRP A 33 -19.86 -9.02 0.49
CA TRP A 33 -19.85 -7.90 1.43
C TRP A 33 -18.59 -7.79 2.28
N PHE A 34 -18.03 -8.92 2.73
CA PHE A 34 -16.78 -8.90 3.51
C PHE A 34 -15.58 -8.47 2.68
N LEU A 35 -15.47 -8.97 1.44
CA LEU A 35 -14.39 -8.60 0.52
C LEU A 35 -14.55 -7.14 0.06
N LEU A 36 -15.79 -6.68 -0.13
CA LEU A 36 -16.10 -5.29 -0.39
C LEU A 36 -15.65 -4.38 0.76
N GLY A 37 -16.02 -4.73 1.99
CA GLY A 37 -15.61 -3.99 3.18
C GLY A 37 -14.09 -3.96 3.35
N ALA A 38 -13.43 -5.10 3.18
CA ALA A 38 -11.97 -5.21 3.20
C ALA A 38 -11.32 -4.30 2.14
N GLY A 39 -11.77 -4.38 0.89
CA GLY A 39 -11.22 -3.57 -0.20
C GLY A 39 -11.42 -2.06 0.01
N ILE A 40 -12.56 -1.62 0.55
CA ILE A 40 -12.78 -0.21 0.89
C ILE A 40 -11.81 0.23 1.99
N VAL A 41 -11.68 -0.55 3.07
CA VAL A 41 -10.72 -0.27 4.15
C VAL A 41 -9.28 -0.26 3.59
N GLY A 42 -8.97 -1.18 2.69
CA GLY A 42 -7.68 -1.26 2.00
C GLY A 42 -7.38 -0.01 1.16
N LEU A 43 -8.36 0.54 0.45
CA LEU A 43 -8.21 1.80 -0.30
C LEU A 43 -7.92 2.98 0.62
N PHE A 44 -8.63 3.11 1.74
CA PHE A 44 -8.35 4.15 2.73
C PHE A 44 -6.95 3.98 3.33
N TYR A 45 -6.58 2.75 3.69
CA TYR A 45 -5.27 2.44 4.24
C TYR A 45 -4.15 2.76 3.25
N LEU A 46 -4.34 2.46 1.96
CA LEU A 46 -3.41 2.83 0.90
C LEU A 46 -3.25 4.35 0.78
N GLY A 47 -4.35 5.10 0.95
CA GLY A 47 -4.31 6.57 1.04
C GLY A 47 -3.43 7.07 2.19
N ILE A 48 -3.53 6.45 3.37
CA ILE A 48 -2.66 6.75 4.53
C ILE A 48 -1.19 6.42 4.25
N ILE A 49 -0.91 5.33 3.53
CA ILE A 49 0.46 5.00 3.09
C ILE A 49 0.98 6.10 2.15
N GLY A 50 0.16 6.52 1.18
CA GLY A 50 0.50 7.58 0.23
C GLY A 50 0.75 8.93 0.90
N SER A 51 -0.10 9.33 1.86
CA SER A 51 0.11 10.59 2.59
C SER A 51 1.36 10.58 3.45
N ASN A 52 1.68 9.43 4.04
CA ASN A 52 2.90 9.31 4.83
C ASN A 52 4.18 9.32 3.98
N LEU A 53 4.09 9.10 2.67
CA LEU A 53 5.23 9.29 1.76
C LEU A 53 5.47 10.76 1.41
N HIS A 54 4.49 11.64 1.67
CA HIS A 54 4.55 13.08 1.40
C HIS A 54 4.13 13.86 2.67
N PRO A 55 4.96 13.85 3.73
CA PRO A 55 4.59 14.33 5.07
C PRO A 55 4.24 15.83 5.15
N LEU A 56 4.67 16.67 4.20
CA LEU A 56 4.31 18.09 4.13
C LEU A 56 3.10 18.36 3.22
N GLN A 57 2.53 17.34 2.57
CA GLN A 57 1.33 17.49 1.75
C GLN A 57 0.07 17.09 2.53
N SER A 58 -0.94 17.95 2.52
CA SER A 58 -2.23 17.61 3.11
C SER A 58 -2.95 16.55 2.28
N VAL A 59 -3.80 15.73 2.92
CA VAL A 59 -4.65 14.74 2.23
C VAL A 59 -5.51 15.41 1.13
N ALA A 60 -5.91 16.67 1.34
CA ALA A 60 -6.65 17.46 0.36
C ALA A 60 -5.80 17.82 -0.87
N ASP A 61 -4.49 18.01 -0.71
CA ASP A 61 -3.59 18.33 -1.83
C ASP A 61 -3.20 17.08 -2.63
N LEU A 62 -3.22 15.91 -1.99
CA LEU A 62 -3.06 14.60 -2.66
C LEU A 62 -4.31 14.22 -3.46
N ALA A 63 -5.49 14.68 -3.04
CA ALA A 63 -6.77 14.41 -3.70
C ALA A 63 -7.02 15.27 -4.95
N LYS A 64 -6.35 16.42 -5.10
CA LYS A 64 -6.55 17.40 -6.19
C LYS A 64 -5.98 16.98 -7.56
N GLY A 65 -5.52 15.74 -7.72
CA GLY A 65 -4.87 15.28 -8.95
C GLY A 65 -3.35 15.21 -8.79
N PRO A 66 -2.64 14.84 -9.87
CA PRO A 66 -1.51 13.92 -9.83
C PRO A 66 -0.46 14.36 -8.80
N LEU A 67 -0.04 13.39 -7.97
CA LEU A 67 1.02 13.41 -6.93
C LEU A 67 2.36 14.05 -7.36
N THR A 68 2.46 14.47 -8.62
CA THR A 68 3.46 15.36 -9.20
C THR A 68 3.08 16.85 -9.12
N ASN A 69 2.38 17.27 -8.07
CA ASN A 69 2.10 18.70 -7.85
C ASN A 69 3.45 19.44 -7.67
N PRO A 70 3.61 20.71 -8.10
CA PRO A 70 4.86 21.45 -7.94
C PRO A 70 5.35 21.46 -6.47
N ALA A 71 4.41 21.48 -5.52
CA ALA A 71 4.68 21.35 -4.09
C ALA A 71 5.37 20.03 -3.69
N ALA A 72 4.96 18.88 -4.27
CA ALA A 72 5.60 17.59 -4.01
C ALA A 72 7.04 17.56 -4.57
N LYS A 73 7.26 18.22 -5.70
CA LYS A 73 8.60 18.32 -6.33
C LYS A 73 9.55 19.21 -5.52
N GLU A 74 9.01 20.18 -4.80
CA GLU A 74 9.74 21.09 -3.90
C GLU A 74 10.09 20.38 -2.60
N GLU A 75 9.14 19.66 -1.98
CA GLU A 75 9.37 18.86 -0.76
C GLU A 75 10.39 17.73 -0.97
N LEU A 76 10.33 17.05 -2.12
CA LEU A 76 11.33 16.04 -2.48
C LEU A 76 12.75 16.63 -2.67
N LYS A 77 12.94 17.97 -2.69
CA LYS A 77 14.27 18.61 -2.67
C LYS A 77 14.83 18.72 -1.26
N THR A 78 13.98 18.81 -0.24
CA THR A 78 14.36 19.08 1.15
C THR A 78 14.57 17.82 1.99
N ILE A 79 14.03 16.68 1.57
CA ILE A 79 14.16 15.40 2.32
C ILE A 79 15.57 14.83 2.19
N SER A 80 16.18 14.47 3.33
CA SER A 80 17.49 13.82 3.37
C SER A 80 17.42 12.37 2.86
N PRO A 81 18.51 11.82 2.30
CA PRO A 81 18.52 10.44 1.77
C PRO A 81 18.18 9.38 2.82
N GLU A 82 18.56 9.59 4.07
CA GLU A 82 18.26 8.70 5.20
C GLU A 82 16.77 8.68 5.52
N GLN A 83 16.14 9.85 5.59
CA GLN A 83 14.70 9.98 5.83
C GLN A 83 13.90 9.31 4.72
N SER A 84 14.30 9.46 3.45
CA SER A 84 13.64 8.80 2.32
C SER A 84 13.71 7.27 2.42
N ASN A 85 14.83 6.70 2.86
CA ASN A 85 14.95 5.25 3.04
C ASN A 85 14.04 4.74 4.17
N ILE A 86 13.95 5.47 5.28
CA ILE A 86 13.07 5.13 6.42
C ILE A 86 11.59 5.19 5.99
N LEU A 87 11.18 6.26 5.30
CA LEU A 87 9.82 6.46 4.81
C LEU A 87 9.38 5.34 3.85
N VAL A 88 10.22 5.04 2.85
CA VAL A 88 9.94 3.95 1.90
C VAL A 88 9.97 2.60 2.63
N GLY A 89 10.89 2.39 3.58
CA GLY A 89 10.95 1.18 4.38
C GLY A 89 9.68 0.92 5.20
N HIS A 90 9.11 1.96 5.81
CA HIS A 90 7.81 1.88 6.48
C HIS A 90 6.67 1.63 5.49
N ALA A 91 6.66 2.30 4.34
CA ALA A 91 5.66 2.08 3.31
C ALA A 91 5.67 0.64 2.78
N CYS A 92 6.86 0.05 2.55
CA CYS A 92 7.01 -1.36 2.15
C CYS A 92 6.37 -2.31 3.17
N THR A 93 6.61 -2.10 4.47
CA THR A 93 5.99 -2.92 5.52
C THR A 93 4.47 -2.77 5.54
N ARG A 94 3.95 -1.54 5.39
CA ARG A 94 2.51 -1.29 5.37
C ARG A 94 1.83 -1.92 4.15
N ILE A 95 2.46 -1.87 2.97
CA ILE A 95 1.97 -2.59 1.78
C ILE A 95 1.96 -4.10 2.03
N GLY A 96 2.99 -4.65 2.67
CA GLY A 96 3.01 -6.05 3.07
C GLY A 96 1.81 -6.39 3.96
N ILE A 97 1.57 -5.62 5.01
CA ILE A 97 0.42 -5.81 5.92
C ILE A 97 -0.91 -5.75 5.17
N LEU A 98 -1.08 -4.76 4.29
CA LEU A 98 -2.28 -4.61 3.48
C LEU A 98 -2.54 -5.85 2.62
N LEU A 99 -1.53 -6.32 1.89
CA LEU A 99 -1.65 -7.50 1.03
C LEU A 99 -1.87 -8.78 1.85
N GLY A 100 -1.21 -8.92 3.00
CA GLY A 100 -1.43 -10.04 3.90
C GLY A 100 -2.86 -10.07 4.45
N PHE A 101 -3.41 -8.91 4.80
CA PHE A 101 -4.80 -8.78 5.24
C PHE A 101 -5.78 -9.17 4.12
N GLU A 102 -5.63 -8.61 2.92
CA GLU A 102 -6.47 -8.95 1.76
C GLU A 102 -6.43 -10.44 1.42
N VAL A 103 -5.24 -11.04 1.39
CA VAL A 103 -5.09 -12.49 1.17
C VAL A 103 -5.78 -13.28 2.28
N GLY A 104 -5.65 -12.88 3.54
CA GLY A 104 -6.34 -13.51 4.67
C GLY A 104 -7.87 -13.48 4.50
N VAL A 105 -8.42 -12.33 4.12
CA VAL A 105 -9.86 -12.16 3.85
C VAL A 105 -10.31 -13.06 2.70
N ILE A 106 -9.54 -13.13 1.62
CA ILE A 106 -9.80 -14.00 0.47
C ILE A 106 -9.76 -15.47 0.87
N SER A 107 -8.73 -15.90 1.61
CA SER A 107 -8.60 -17.27 2.13
C SER A 107 -9.79 -17.68 3.00
N LEU A 108 -10.29 -16.76 3.83
CA LEU A 108 -11.43 -17.03 4.70
C LEU A 108 -12.75 -17.11 3.91
N ASN A 109 -12.99 -16.18 2.99
CA ASN A 109 -14.30 -16.02 2.35
C ASN A 109 -14.49 -16.86 1.09
N ILE A 110 -13.42 -17.08 0.32
CA ILE A 110 -13.49 -17.80 -0.96
C ILE A 110 -13.09 -19.26 -0.80
N TYR A 111 -11.99 -19.51 -0.08
CA TYR A 111 -11.43 -20.85 0.08
C TYR A 111 -11.94 -21.57 1.33
N HIS A 112 -12.75 -20.90 2.16
CA HIS A 112 -13.29 -21.44 3.41
C HIS A 112 -12.22 -22.04 4.33
N ILE A 113 -11.00 -21.49 4.27
CA ILE A 113 -9.90 -21.94 5.13
C ILE A 113 -10.20 -21.50 6.56
N SER A 114 -9.88 -22.36 7.53
CA SER A 114 -10.04 -22.06 8.94
C SER A 114 -9.34 -20.77 9.34
N TRP A 115 -10.02 -19.93 10.14
CA TRP A 115 -9.55 -18.58 10.49
C TRP A 115 -8.10 -18.55 11.02
N PHE A 116 -7.68 -19.53 11.82
CA PHE A 116 -6.31 -19.60 12.35
C PHE A 116 -5.26 -19.83 11.26
N LEU A 117 -5.57 -20.64 10.23
CA LEU A 117 -4.69 -20.82 9.08
C LEU A 117 -4.64 -19.55 8.21
N THR A 118 -5.77 -18.86 8.04
CA THR A 118 -5.80 -17.61 7.25
C THR A 118 -4.93 -16.51 7.87
N VAL A 119 -4.87 -16.43 9.19
CA VAL A 119 -3.97 -15.52 9.92
C VAL A 119 -2.51 -15.86 9.64
N ILE A 120 -2.14 -17.16 9.68
CA ILE A 120 -0.78 -17.60 9.37
C ILE A 120 -0.42 -17.27 7.92
N ILE A 121 -1.31 -17.56 6.96
CA ILE A 121 -1.11 -17.24 5.54
C ILE A 121 -0.92 -15.73 5.36
N GLY A 122 -1.79 -14.91 5.96
CA GLY A 122 -1.70 -13.46 5.88
C GLY A 122 -0.39 -12.90 6.46
N LEU A 123 0.07 -13.44 7.59
CA LEU A 123 1.36 -13.06 8.21
C LEU A 123 2.55 -13.44 7.32
N VAL A 124 2.53 -14.64 6.73
CA VAL A 124 3.56 -15.11 5.80
C VAL A 124 3.61 -14.21 4.56
N VAL A 125 2.45 -13.90 3.97
CA VAL A 125 2.39 -12.97 2.83
C VAL A 125 2.89 -11.58 3.23
N ALA A 126 2.46 -11.05 4.37
CA ALA A 126 2.87 -9.73 4.81
C ALA A 126 4.38 -9.61 5.03
N THR A 127 4.99 -10.62 5.65
CA THR A 127 6.44 -10.66 5.91
C THR A 127 7.24 -10.86 4.63
N ILE A 128 6.85 -11.79 3.77
CA ILE A 128 7.53 -12.04 2.50
C ILE A 128 7.45 -10.81 1.60
N THR A 129 6.25 -10.27 1.37
CA THR A 129 6.07 -9.11 0.50
C THR A 129 6.77 -7.88 1.05
N GLY A 130 6.65 -7.61 2.35
CA GLY A 130 7.35 -6.49 2.99
C GLY A 130 8.87 -6.60 2.86
N SER A 131 9.42 -7.81 3.01
CA SER A 131 10.86 -8.06 2.89
C SER A 131 11.36 -7.94 1.45
N ILE A 132 10.65 -8.53 0.49
CA ILE A 132 10.96 -8.42 -0.94
C ILE A 132 10.98 -6.96 -1.37
N LEU A 133 9.97 -6.18 -0.98
CA LEU A 133 9.92 -4.75 -1.30
C LEU A 133 11.10 -3.98 -0.69
N LYS A 134 11.46 -4.24 0.57
CA LYS A 134 12.63 -3.60 1.20
C LYS A 134 13.94 -3.91 0.47
N VAL A 135 14.10 -5.14 0.00
CA VAL A 135 15.28 -5.55 -0.80
C VAL A 135 15.30 -4.84 -2.16
N ILE A 136 14.18 -4.84 -2.87
CA ILE A 136 14.06 -4.20 -4.20
C ILE A 136 14.38 -2.70 -4.12
N PHE A 137 13.85 -2.00 -3.11
CA PHE A 137 14.05 -0.56 -2.95
C PHE A 137 15.34 -0.21 -2.17
N LYS A 138 16.14 -1.22 -1.79
CA LYS A 138 17.38 -1.08 -1.01
C LYS A 138 17.16 -0.17 0.20
N THR A 139 16.17 -0.51 1.02
CA THR A 139 15.82 0.20 2.26
C THR A 139 16.17 -0.60 3.50
N THR A 140 16.96 -1.67 3.35
CA THR A 140 17.64 -2.32 4.46
C THR A 140 18.66 -1.33 5.05
N PRO A 141 18.67 -1.14 6.38
CA PRO A 141 19.77 -0.43 7.03
C PRO A 141 21.11 -1.12 6.78
#